data_AF-A0A094LCS0-F1
#
_entry.id   AF-A0A094LCS0-F1
#
_cell.length_a   1.000
_cell.length_b   1.000
_cell.length_c   1.000
_cell.angle_alpha   90.00
_cell.angle_beta   90.00
_cell.angle_gamma   90.00
#
_symmetry.space_group_name_H-M   'P 1'
#
loop_
_entity.id
_entity.type
_entity.pdbx_description
1 polymer ?
#
loop_
_entity_poly.entity_id
_entity_poly.type
_entity_poly.pdbx_seq_one_letter_code
_entity_poly.pdbx_strand_id
1 'polypeptide(L)'
;MNVSNNCSVPNLELNHYVRLIEFALHNLIFFFGALFNTFALWVFFCKIKKWTETKVYVINLVFADCFVICILPSMAYLLWNKSTRDELCQFTEAMYLINMVVSIYIISFISIDRYIAIKHPLKARTFRSPSKAALLCGLLWVSVVTGVTLQLWQRRAALCFQKDTTAPATVSLLSIFFVFT
;
A
#
# COMPACT_ATOMS: atom_id res chain seq x y z
N MET A 1 -20.18 -52.23 -2.76
CA MET A 1 -19.22 -51.15 -2.42
C MET A 1 -20.00 -49.86 -2.38
N ASN A 2 -20.32 -49.36 -1.18
CA ASN A 2 -21.12 -48.14 -1.02
C ASN A 2 -20.17 -47.04 -0.52
N VAL A 3 -19.62 -46.27 -1.45
CA VAL A 3 -18.82 -45.07 -1.13
C VAL A 3 -19.79 -43.91 -1.04
N SER A 4 -20.16 -43.56 0.20
CA SER A 4 -20.88 -42.35 0.53
C SER A 4 -20.00 -41.13 0.25
N ASN A 5 -20.13 -40.53 -0.93
CA ASN A 5 -19.55 -39.23 -1.26
C ASN A 5 -20.32 -38.12 -0.56
N ASN A 6 -20.10 -37.96 0.75
CA ASN A 6 -20.65 -36.85 1.52
C ASN A 6 -19.56 -35.77 1.70
N CYS A 7 -19.23 -35.06 0.61
CA CYS A 7 -18.32 -33.92 0.63
C CYS A 7 -19.08 -32.61 0.92
N SER A 8 -19.71 -32.51 2.09
CA SER A 8 -20.57 -31.34 2.41
C SER A 8 -20.23 -30.62 3.72
N VAL A 9 -19.09 -30.90 4.36
CA VAL A 9 -18.71 -30.25 5.65
C VAL A 9 -17.22 -29.86 5.85
N PRO A 10 -16.40 -29.47 4.85
CA PRO A 10 -15.13 -28.76 5.13
C PRO A 10 -15.19 -27.24 4.92
N ASN A 11 -16.17 -26.74 4.15
CA ASN A 11 -16.15 -25.35 3.65
C ASN A 11 -16.56 -24.31 4.71
N LEU A 12 -17.34 -24.70 5.71
CA LEU A 12 -17.84 -23.78 6.74
C LEU A 12 -16.81 -23.53 7.84
N GLU A 13 -16.20 -24.60 8.36
CA GLU A 13 -15.09 -24.55 9.33
C GLU A 13 -13.89 -23.79 8.75
N LEU A 14 -13.46 -24.13 7.53
CA LEU A 14 -12.33 -23.48 6.87
C LEU A 14 -12.54 -21.95 6.72
N ASN A 15 -13.75 -21.51 6.37
CA ASN A 15 -14.07 -20.08 6.24
C ASN A 15 -14.01 -19.36 7.61
N HIS A 16 -14.41 -20.04 8.68
CA HIS A 16 -14.35 -19.48 10.03
C HIS A 16 -12.89 -19.29 10.50
N TYR A 17 -12.03 -20.29 10.33
CA TYR A 17 -10.60 -20.17 10.68
C TYR A 17 -9.90 -19.09 9.84
N VAL A 18 -10.19 -19.02 8.54
CA VAL A 18 -9.63 -17.98 7.66
C VAL A 18 -10.02 -16.58 8.14
N ARG A 19 -11.29 -16.35 8.46
CA ARG A 19 -11.78 -15.06 8.99
C ARG A 19 -11.14 -14.68 10.33
N LEU A 20 -10.97 -15.66 11.22
CA LEU A 20 -10.30 -15.45 12.51
C LEU A 20 -8.83 -15.05 12.32
N ILE A 21 -8.12 -15.73 11.43
CA ILE A 21 -6.72 -15.42 11.11
C ILE A 21 -6.62 -14.02 10.47
N GLU A 22 -7.47 -13.71 9.49
CA GLU A 22 -7.52 -12.39 8.86
C GLU A 22 -7.77 -11.28 9.88
N PHE A 23 -8.74 -11.47 10.78
CA PHE A 23 -9.04 -10.52 11.84
C PHE A 23 -7.86 -10.34 12.79
N ALA A 24 -7.23 -11.43 13.24
CA ALA A 24 -6.04 -11.38 14.10
C ALA A 24 -4.89 -10.61 13.41
N LEU A 25 -4.62 -10.91 12.14
CA LEU A 25 -3.60 -10.22 11.36
C LEU A 25 -3.89 -8.74 11.19
N HIS A 26 -5.13 -8.35 10.87
CA HIS A 26 -5.51 -6.94 10.75
C HIS A 26 -5.28 -6.17 12.05
N ASN A 27 -5.64 -6.76 13.20
CA ASN A 27 -5.42 -6.14 14.51
C ASN A 27 -3.93 -6.01 14.84
N LEU A 28 -3.13 -7.04 14.56
CA LEU A 28 -1.68 -6.99 14.76
C LEU A 28 -1.02 -5.95 13.87
N ILE A 29 -1.36 -5.92 12.58
CA ILE A 29 -0.85 -4.93 11.62
C ILE A 29 -1.27 -3.52 12.04
N PHE A 30 -2.50 -3.32 12.49
CA PHE A 30 -2.96 -2.04 13.01
C PHE A 30 -2.12 -1.59 14.22
N PHE A 31 -1.97 -2.46 15.22
CA PHE A 31 -1.26 -2.12 16.46
C PHE A 31 0.23 -1.84 16.20
N PHE A 32 0.94 -2.78 15.58
CA PHE A 32 2.37 -2.63 15.29
C PHE A 32 2.62 -1.55 14.25
N GLY A 33 1.76 -1.44 13.24
CA GLY A 33 1.81 -0.39 12.23
C GLY A 33 1.69 0.99 12.88
N ALA A 34 0.68 1.21 13.72
CA ALA A 34 0.50 2.48 14.42
C ALA A 34 1.70 2.81 15.31
N LEU A 35 2.18 1.83 16.08
CA LEU A 35 3.32 1.98 16.97
C LEU A 35 4.59 2.37 16.19
N PHE A 36 4.97 1.59 15.18
CA PHE A 36 6.23 1.80 14.46
C PHE A 36 6.18 3.02 13.53
N ASN A 37 5.06 3.29 12.86
CA ASN A 37 4.93 4.46 12.00
C ASN A 37 4.90 5.77 12.81
N THR A 38 4.20 5.80 13.95
CA THR A 38 4.20 6.98 14.84
C THR A 38 5.59 7.19 15.44
N PHE A 39 6.26 6.11 15.87
CA PHE A 39 7.63 6.19 16.37
C PHE A 39 8.60 6.69 15.29
N ALA A 40 8.49 6.19 14.06
CA ALA A 40 9.28 6.65 12.93
C ALA A 40 9.05 8.14 12.69
N LEU A 41 7.79 8.58 12.61
CA LEU A 41 7.41 9.99 12.48
C LEU A 41 8.09 10.83 13.56
N TRP A 42 7.95 10.43 14.83
CA TRP A 42 8.57 11.13 15.97
C TRP A 42 10.09 11.23 15.84
N VAL A 43 10.78 10.15 15.46
CA VAL A 43 12.24 10.17 15.25
C VAL A 43 12.62 11.11 14.10
N PHE A 44 11.91 11.06 12.98
CA PHE A 44 12.21 11.91 11.83
C PHE A 44 11.95 13.38 12.10
N PHE A 45 10.87 13.73 12.81
CA PHE A 45 10.55 15.13 13.13
C PHE A 45 11.40 15.68 14.29
N CYS A 46 11.61 14.90 15.36
CA CYS A 46 12.21 15.40 16.59
C CYS A 46 13.72 15.14 16.71
N LYS A 47 14.26 14.05 16.13
CA LYS A 47 15.68 13.68 16.29
C LYS A 47 16.54 14.07 15.10
N ILE A 48 16.03 14.01 13.88
CA ILE A 48 16.82 14.24 12.67
C ILE A 48 16.63 15.67 12.17
N LYS A 49 17.56 16.57 12.51
CA LYS A 49 17.49 17.99 12.11
C LYS A 49 17.83 18.25 10.64
N LYS A 50 18.66 17.40 10.02
CA LYS A 50 19.08 17.57 8.62
C LYS A 50 17.97 17.15 7.66
N TRP A 51 17.62 18.02 6.72
CA TRP A 51 16.69 17.72 5.63
C TRP A 51 17.45 17.06 4.47
N THR A 52 17.16 15.79 4.22
CA THR A 52 17.77 14.98 3.16
C THR A 52 16.68 14.37 2.29
N GLU A 53 17.04 13.93 1.09
CA GLU A 53 16.16 13.25 0.13
C GLU A 53 15.54 12.01 0.76
N THR A 54 16.36 11.20 1.43
CA THR A 54 15.90 10.02 2.16
C THR A 54 14.85 10.39 3.20
N LYS A 55 15.03 11.51 3.92
CA LYS A 55 14.04 11.97 4.90
C LYS A 55 12.72 12.36 4.22
N VAL A 56 12.75 12.99 3.04
CA VAL A 56 11.54 13.30 2.26
C VAL A 56 10.81 12.03 1.85
N TYR A 57 11.53 11.06 1.29
CA TYR A 57 10.95 9.77 0.89
C TYR A 57 10.33 9.04 2.08
N VAL A 58 11.05 8.93 3.20
CA VAL A 58 10.55 8.21 4.37
C VAL A 58 9.36 8.92 5.03
N ILE A 59 9.32 10.26 5.06
CA ILE A 59 8.13 10.97 5.56
C ILE A 59 6.91 10.69 4.68
N ASN A 60 7.06 10.67 3.35
CA ASN A 60 5.97 10.33 2.44
C ASN A 60 5.49 8.89 2.63
N LEU A 61 6.43 7.95 2.87
CA LEU A 61 6.12 6.55 3.17
C LEU A 61 5.28 6.42 4.46
N VAL A 62 5.78 7.00 5.56
CA VAL A 62 5.09 6.95 6.87
C VAL A 62 3.72 7.61 6.79
N PHE A 63 3.59 8.70 6.03
CA PHE A 63 2.31 9.36 5.82
C PHE A 63 1.31 8.46 5.09
N ALA A 64 1.74 7.77 4.03
CA ALA A 64 0.91 6.81 3.31
C ALA A 64 0.49 5.62 4.22
N ASP A 65 1.44 5.06 4.97
CA ASP A 65 1.18 3.93 5.86
C ASP A 65 0.21 4.31 7.00
N CYS A 66 0.32 5.53 7.55
CA CYS A 66 -0.63 6.04 8.55
C CYS A 66 -2.06 6.10 8.00
N PHE A 67 -2.27 6.54 6.75
CA PHE A 67 -3.62 6.56 6.17
C PHE A 67 -4.23 5.17 6.08
N VAL A 68 -3.45 4.18 5.63
CA VAL A 68 -3.95 2.79 5.57
C VAL A 68 -4.21 2.24 6.96
N ILE A 69 -3.34 2.51 7.94
CA ILE A 69 -3.57 2.08 9.32
C ILE A 69 -4.89 2.63 9.86
N CYS A 70 -5.21 3.89 9.59
CA CYS A 70 -6.50 4.49 9.98
C CYS A 70 -7.72 3.82 9.32
N ILE A 71 -7.54 3.24 8.13
CA ILE A 71 -8.61 2.63 7.32
C ILE A 71 -8.71 1.11 7.56
N LEU A 72 -7.67 0.44 8.05
CA LEU A 72 -7.69 -0.99 8.39
C LEU A 72 -8.88 -1.44 9.25
N PRO A 73 -9.36 -0.69 10.25
CA PRO A 73 -10.54 -1.07 11.03
C PRO A 73 -11.81 -1.11 10.17
N SER A 74 -11.97 -0.14 9.27
CA SER A 74 -13.09 -0.11 8.32
C SER A 74 -13.01 -1.25 7.30
N MET A 75 -11.79 -1.59 6.86
CA MET A 75 -11.55 -2.77 6.01
C MET A 75 -11.97 -4.06 6.70
N ALA A 76 -11.54 -4.28 7.95
CA ALA A 76 -11.91 -5.47 8.72
C ALA A 76 -13.42 -5.60 8.90
N TYR A 77 -14.12 -4.49 9.18
CA TYR A 77 -15.58 -4.45 9.26
C TYR A 77 -16.26 -4.84 7.94
N LEU A 78 -15.81 -4.25 6.82
CA LEU A 78 -16.37 -4.49 5.49
C LEU A 78 -16.16 -5.94 5.02
N LEU A 79 -14.98 -6.52 5.27
CA LEU A 79 -14.70 -7.93 4.96
C LEU A 79 -15.55 -8.89 5.78
N TRP A 80 -15.73 -8.60 7.08
CA TRP A 80 -16.53 -9.43 7.96
C TRP A 80 -17.99 -9.51 7.49
N ASN A 81 -18.58 -8.37 7.15
CA ASN A 81 -19.99 -8.27 6.78
C ASN A 81 -20.29 -8.68 5.32
N LYS A 82 -19.27 -9.02 4.51
CA LYS A 82 -19.41 -9.21 3.05
C LYS A 82 -20.20 -8.07 2.41
N SER A 83 -19.83 -6.83 2.76
CA SER A 83 -20.60 -5.66 2.34
C SER A 83 -20.64 -5.54 0.82
N THR A 84 -21.79 -5.12 0.30
CA THR A 84 -21.89 -4.70 -1.11
C THR A 84 -20.94 -3.54 -1.37
N ARG A 85 -20.46 -3.39 -2.62
CA ARG A 85 -19.52 -2.34 -3.01
C ARG A 85 -20.14 -0.95 -2.90
N ASP A 86 -20.09 -0.38 -1.71
CA ASP A 86 -20.52 0.97 -1.35
C ASP A 86 -19.36 1.98 -1.47
N GLU A 87 -19.63 3.25 -1.20
CA GLU A 87 -18.62 4.32 -1.27
C GLU A 87 -17.47 4.10 -0.29
N LEU A 88 -17.77 3.57 0.90
CA LEU A 88 -16.77 3.24 1.93
C LEU A 88 -15.84 2.11 1.47
N CYS A 89 -16.39 1.05 0.86
CA CYS A 89 -15.60 0.00 0.25
C CYS A 89 -14.68 0.53 -0.84
N GLN A 90 -15.21 1.35 -1.77
CA GLN A 90 -14.40 1.90 -2.86
C GLN A 90 -13.28 2.79 -2.33
N PHE A 91 -13.56 3.62 -1.33
CA PHE A 91 -12.57 4.45 -0.67
C PHE A 91 -11.49 3.61 0.04
N THR A 92 -11.90 2.56 0.76
CA THR A 92 -11.00 1.66 1.47
C THR A 92 -10.09 0.90 0.49
N GLU A 93 -10.66 0.37 -0.60
CA GLU A 93 -9.89 -0.29 -1.66
C GLU A 93 -8.92 0.68 -2.34
N ALA A 94 -9.36 1.91 -2.63
CA ALA A 94 -8.52 2.94 -3.23
C ALA A 94 -7.29 3.23 -2.35
N MET A 95 -7.51 3.50 -1.07
CA MET A 95 -6.44 3.87 -0.15
C MET A 95 -5.45 2.73 0.06
N TYR A 96 -5.95 1.49 0.16
CA TYR A 96 -5.10 0.30 0.24
C TYR A 96 -4.20 0.17 -1.01
N LEU A 97 -4.78 0.32 -2.21
CA LEU A 97 -4.04 0.24 -3.47
C LEU A 97 -3.03 1.39 -3.61
N ILE A 98 -3.43 2.62 -3.29
CA ILE A 98 -2.56 3.79 -3.35
C ILE A 98 -1.35 3.59 -2.43
N ASN A 99 -1.56 3.19 -1.18
CA ASN A 99 -0.47 2.95 -0.25
C ASN A 99 0.47 1.86 -0.74
N MET A 100 -0.09 0.72 -1.18
CA MET A 100 0.73 -0.38 -1.70
C MET A 100 1.64 0.09 -2.83
N VAL A 101 1.10 0.83 -3.79
CA VAL A 101 1.85 1.32 -4.96
C VAL A 101 2.86 2.39 -4.55
N VAL A 102 2.44 3.41 -3.79
CA VAL A 102 3.32 4.49 -3.31
C VAL A 102 4.49 3.92 -2.50
N SER A 103 4.22 3.02 -1.56
CA SER A 103 5.25 2.42 -0.70
C SER A 103 6.31 1.65 -1.49
N ILE A 104 5.90 0.89 -2.51
CA ILE A 104 6.84 0.16 -3.39
C ILE A 104 7.76 1.14 -4.14
N TYR A 105 7.21 2.22 -4.71
CA TYR A 105 8.02 3.20 -5.45
C TYR A 105 8.93 3.99 -4.54
N ILE A 106 8.46 4.41 -3.38
CA ILE A 106 9.27 5.16 -2.42
C ILE A 106 10.45 4.31 -1.93
N ILE A 107 10.23 3.03 -1.59
CA ILE A 107 11.31 2.10 -1.22
C ILE A 107 12.29 1.89 -2.38
N SER A 108 11.78 1.82 -3.61
CA SER A 108 12.60 1.72 -4.82
C SER A 108 13.48 2.97 -5.01
N PHE A 109 12.91 4.16 -4.87
CA PHE A 109 13.66 5.42 -4.95
C PHE A 109 14.72 5.54 -3.85
N ILE A 110 14.41 5.12 -2.62
CA ILE A 110 15.40 5.06 -1.53
C ILE A 110 16.54 4.10 -1.88
N SER A 111 16.22 2.92 -2.42
CA SER A 111 17.22 1.93 -2.84
C SER A 111 18.12 2.44 -3.95
N ILE A 112 17.55 3.10 -4.97
CA ILE A 112 18.29 3.72 -6.07
C ILE A 112 19.18 4.86 -5.56
N ASP A 113 18.65 5.74 -4.71
CA ASP A 113 19.41 6.83 -4.07
C ASP A 113 20.62 6.30 -3.31
N ARG A 114 20.44 5.23 -2.51
CA ARG A 114 21.51 4.57 -1.77
C ARG A 114 22.54 3.93 -2.70
N TYR A 115 22.09 3.26 -3.76
CA TYR A 115 22.97 2.67 -4.75
C TYR A 115 23.86 3.71 -5.44
N ILE A 116 23.27 4.83 -5.90
CA ILE A 116 24.01 5.92 -6.55
C ILE A 116 25.00 6.56 -5.58
N ALA A 117 24.61 6.77 -4.32
CA ALA A 117 25.48 7.33 -3.30
C ALA A 117 26.73 6.49 -3.05
N ILE A 118 26.59 5.16 -3.05
CA ILE A 118 27.69 4.22 -2.81
C ILE A 118 28.58 4.08 -4.05
N LYS A 119 27.98 3.85 -5.22
CA LYS A 119 28.74 3.51 -6.44
C LYS A 119 29.24 4.74 -7.21
N HIS A 120 28.54 5.88 -7.12
CA HIS A 120 28.81 7.07 -7.93
C HIS A 120 28.73 8.37 -7.09
N PRO A 121 29.62 8.56 -6.09
CA PRO A 121 29.54 9.66 -5.13
C PRO A 121 29.60 11.06 -5.77
N LEU A 122 30.36 11.25 -6.85
CA LEU A 122 30.42 12.53 -7.58
C LEU A 122 29.10 12.84 -8.31
N LYS A 123 28.45 11.82 -8.88
CA LYS A 123 27.15 11.93 -9.56
C LYS A 123 26.04 12.15 -8.53
N ALA A 124 26.14 11.48 -7.38
CA ALA A 124 25.22 11.61 -6.25
C ALA A 124 25.14 13.08 -5.76
N ARG A 125 26.27 13.78 -5.64
CA ARG A 125 26.30 15.18 -5.19
C ARG A 125 25.49 16.14 -6.08
N THR A 126 25.37 15.84 -7.38
CA THR A 126 24.65 16.68 -8.35
C THR A 126 23.17 16.29 -8.48
N PHE A 127 22.85 15.00 -8.31
CA PHE A 127 21.49 14.48 -8.43
C PHE A 127 20.68 14.61 -7.14
N ARG A 128 21.32 14.52 -5.97
CA ARG A 128 20.65 14.52 -4.67
C ARG A 128 20.27 15.95 -4.28
N SER A 129 18.96 16.22 -4.32
CA SER A 129 18.36 17.44 -3.78
C SER A 129 17.02 17.11 -3.15
N PRO A 130 16.73 17.57 -1.90
CA PRO A 130 15.47 17.31 -1.24
C PRO A 130 14.27 17.89 -1.99
N SER A 131 14.45 18.99 -2.73
CA SER A 131 13.40 19.57 -3.57
C SER A 131 13.05 18.67 -4.75
N LYS A 132 14.04 18.02 -5.37
CA LYS A 132 13.81 17.04 -6.45
C LYS A 132 13.08 15.80 -5.90
N ALA A 133 13.48 15.32 -4.72
CA ALA A 133 12.80 14.22 -4.06
C ALA A 133 11.33 14.54 -3.75
N ALA A 134 11.05 15.76 -3.27
CA ALA A 134 9.68 16.22 -3.02
C ALA A 134 8.84 16.30 -4.31
N LEU A 135 9.43 16.80 -5.40
CA LEU A 135 8.78 16.83 -6.71
C LEU A 135 8.46 15.41 -7.22
N LEU A 136 9.41 14.48 -7.11
CA LEU A 136 9.21 13.08 -7.49
C LEU A 136 8.09 12.43 -6.68
N CYS A 137 8.06 12.64 -5.36
CA CYS A 137 6.95 12.19 -4.51
C CYS A 137 5.61 12.78 -4.96
N GLY A 138 5.56 14.09 -5.25
CA GLY A 138 4.34 14.75 -5.71
C GLY A 138 3.82 14.17 -7.02
N LEU A 139 4.70 13.98 -8.01
CA LEU A 139 4.34 13.35 -9.28
C LEU A 139 3.88 11.91 -9.09
N LEU A 140 4.56 11.16 -8.20
CA LEU A 140 4.17 9.80 -7.85
C LEU A 140 2.75 9.77 -7.30
N TRP A 141 2.43 10.59 -6.30
CA TRP A 141 1.09 10.69 -5.73
C TRP A 141 0.03 10.98 -6.80
N VAL A 142 0.24 11.97 -7.66
CA VAL A 142 -0.71 12.32 -8.73
C VAL A 142 -0.90 11.14 -9.69
N SER A 143 0.18 10.49 -10.12
CA SER A 143 0.12 9.36 -11.04
C SER A 143 -0.63 8.16 -10.46
N VAL A 144 -0.38 7.84 -9.18
CA VAL A 144 -0.99 6.70 -8.50
C VAL A 144 -2.47 6.98 -8.22
N VAL A 145 -2.82 8.17 -7.72
CA VAL A 145 -4.21 8.55 -7.48
C VAL A 145 -5.01 8.52 -8.78
N THR A 146 -4.46 9.06 -9.87
CA THR A 146 -5.13 9.05 -11.18
C THR A 146 -5.30 7.63 -11.70
N GLY A 147 -4.26 6.79 -11.63
CA GLY A 147 -4.33 5.39 -12.06
C GLY A 147 -5.34 4.57 -11.27
N VAL A 148 -5.34 4.70 -9.94
CA VAL A 148 -6.26 3.97 -9.06
C VAL A 148 -7.69 4.43 -9.25
N THR A 149 -7.95 5.74 -9.36
CA THR A 149 -9.30 6.26 -9.60
C THR A 149 -9.86 5.79 -10.95
N LEU A 150 -9.07 5.82 -12.01
CA LEU A 150 -9.45 5.27 -13.32
C LEU A 150 -9.73 3.77 -13.25
N GLN A 151 -8.88 3.02 -12.55
CA GLN A 151 -9.05 1.57 -12.38
C GLN A 151 -10.34 1.24 -11.61
N LEU A 152 -10.64 1.98 -10.53
CA LEU A 152 -11.85 1.78 -9.74
C LEU A 152 -13.11 2.17 -10.52
N TRP A 153 -13.03 3.22 -11.34
CA TRP A 153 -14.13 3.62 -12.22
C TRP A 153 -14.42 2.56 -13.29
N GLN A 154 -13.38 1.93 -13.84
CA GLN A 154 -13.53 0.86 -14.83
C GLN A 154 -13.95 -0.49 -14.22
N ARG A 155 -13.63 -0.76 -12.95
CA ARG A 155 -14.03 -2.00 -12.27
C ARG A 155 -15.56 -2.11 -12.22
N ARG A 156 -16.10 -3.21 -12.75
CA ARG A 156 -17.48 -3.66 -12.54
C ARG A 156 -17.54 -4.82 -11.54
N ALA A 157 -16.98 -4.63 -10.34
CA ALA A 157 -17.12 -5.59 -9.25
C ALA A 157 -18.44 -5.36 -8.48
N ALA A 158 -19.15 -6.44 -8.12
CA ALA A 158 -20.37 -6.38 -7.30
C ALA A 158 -20.07 -6.47 -5.79
N LEU A 159 -18.94 -7.07 -5.42
CA LEU A 159 -18.51 -7.31 -4.04
C LEU A 159 -17.22 -6.55 -3.73
N CYS A 160 -17.06 -6.15 -2.47
CA CYS A 160 -15.88 -5.46 -1.99
C CYS A 160 -14.63 -6.35 -2.03
N PHE A 161 -13.47 -5.80 -2.43
CA PHE A 161 -12.18 -6.52 -2.51
C PHE A 161 -12.18 -7.78 -3.40
N GLN A 162 -13.17 -7.96 -4.27
CA GLN A 162 -13.17 -9.05 -5.24
C GLN A 162 -12.02 -8.84 -6.23
N LYS A 163 -11.06 -9.78 -6.25
CA LYS A 163 -9.93 -9.75 -7.17
C LYS A 163 -10.37 -10.33 -8.52
N ASP A 164 -10.56 -9.47 -9.51
CA ASP A 164 -10.69 -9.93 -10.90
C ASP A 164 -9.31 -10.34 -11.42
N THR A 165 -9.22 -11.54 -11.99
CA THR A 165 -7.99 -12.21 -12.46
C THR A 165 -7.24 -11.46 -13.57
N THR A 166 -7.73 -10.31 -14.04
CA THR A 166 -7.25 -9.65 -15.26
C THR A 166 -6.25 -8.53 -15.00
N ALA A 167 -5.03 -8.87 -14.57
CA ALA A 167 -3.77 -8.13 -14.82
C ALA A 167 -3.77 -6.57 -14.99
N PRO A 168 -4.32 -5.72 -14.08
CA PRO A 168 -4.29 -4.26 -14.26
C PRO A 168 -3.28 -3.55 -13.34
N ALA A 169 -3.05 -4.06 -12.12
CA ALA A 169 -2.14 -3.46 -11.15
C ALA A 169 -0.67 -3.59 -11.59
N THR A 170 -0.29 -4.73 -12.16
CA THR A 170 1.05 -4.96 -12.73
C THR A 170 1.34 -4.05 -13.92
N VAL A 171 0.35 -3.76 -14.78
CA VAL A 171 0.50 -2.86 -15.93
C VAL A 171 0.57 -1.39 -15.48
N SER A 172 -0.21 -0.99 -14.48
CA SER A 172 -0.08 0.33 -13.83
C SER A 172 1.29 0.50 -13.15
N LEU A 173 1.78 -0.53 -12.47
CA LEU A 173 3.10 -0.55 -11.84
C LEU A 173 4.26 -0.52 -12.86
N LEU A 174 4.09 -1.13 -14.03
CA LEU A 174 5.13 -1.07 -15.06
C LEU A 174 5.13 0.31 -15.74
N SER A 175 3.96 0.85 -16.09
CA SER A 175 3.84 2.14 -16.78
C SER A 175 4.36 3.32 -15.95
N ILE A 176 4.05 3.38 -14.65
CA ILE A 176 4.57 4.44 -13.77
C ILE A 176 6.10 4.32 -13.58
N PHE A 177 6.65 3.10 -13.55
CA PHE A 177 8.11 2.89 -13.48
C PHE A 177 8.84 3.47 -14.71
N PHE A 178 8.28 3.31 -15.90
CA PHE A 178 8.80 3.90 -17.15
C PHE A 178 8.66 5.42 -17.21
N VAL A 179 7.70 6.03 -16.50
CA VAL A 179 7.56 7.50 -16.45
C VAL A 179 8.67 8.14 -15.59
N PHE A 180 9.19 7.41 -14.61
CA PHE A 180 10.20 7.91 -13.66
C PHE A 180 11.65 7.44 -13.91
N THR A 181 11.88 6.58 -14.90
CA THR A 181 13.21 6.05 -15.30
C THR A 181 13.61 6.57 -16.67
#